data_AF-A0A803MSR6-F1
#
_entry.id   AF-A0A803MSR6-F1
#
_cell.length_a   1.000
_cell.length_b   1.000
_cell.length_c   1.000
_cell.angle_alpha   90.00
_cell.angle_beta   90.00
_cell.angle_gamma   90.00
#
_symmetry.space_group_name_H-M   'P 1'
#
loop_
_entity.id
_entity.type
_entity.pdbx_description
1 polymer ?
#
loop_
_entity_poly.entity_id
_entity_poly.type
_entity_poly.pdbx_seq_one_letter_code
_entity_poly.pdbx_strand_id
1 'polypeptide(L)'
;MAIGAASCCWLNGTTSVDVARASLVSHSFFPSPHPTFRALISMAANCKSNGDSSSRRSATNSSCNRNSAKEADVITHKFFFGKPKDKKHSFYRHHDDRNKDMGRSQSSGIQSFVMQRKDRKGSAFELKEQQAEAANLQNAAFLNAVVKVYCTHTAPDYSLPWQKQRQYTSTGSAFMIGDGKLLTNAHCVEHYTQVKLKRRGDDTKYVAKVLARGIDCDIALLSVENEKFWKGAEPLLLGRLPHLQDSVTVVGYPLGGDTISVTKGVVSRIEVTSYAHGSSDLLGIQIDAAINPGNSGGPAFNDQGECIGVAFQVLRSDDTENIGYVIPTTVVSHFLEDYERNGKYTGFPCLGVLLQKLENPALRSCLKVTSNEGVLVRRVEPTSDAHNVLKEGDVIVNFDGVHVGCEGTVPFRSTERIAFRYLISQKFSGDSVELGIIRNGVHMKVQTILNPRVHLLKLVAKARYSLARFKGEQIVILSQVLANEVNIGYEDMGNQQVLKLNGKHIRNIHHLAHLVDSCKDKYLVFEFEDNYLVVLEREVAAAASTCILKDYGIPSERSSDLMEPYLDNFTDNSAVDQDIGDSPVSNEEIGFDGLLWA
;
A
#
# COMPACT_ATOMS: atom_id res chain seq x y z
N MET A 1 20.79 -33.49 0.33
CA MET A 1 20.84 -34.96 0.28
C MET A 1 20.21 -35.43 -1.02
N ALA A 2 20.99 -36.22 -1.77
CA ALA A 2 20.63 -37.17 -2.82
C ALA A 2 19.74 -36.73 -4.00
N ILE A 3 20.40 -36.41 -5.12
CA ILE A 3 19.91 -36.66 -6.48
C ILE A 3 20.59 -37.95 -6.96
N GLY A 4 19.81 -38.89 -7.48
CA GLY A 4 20.31 -40.02 -8.26
C GLY A 4 19.62 -40.00 -9.62
N ALA A 5 20.39 -39.79 -10.68
CA ALA A 5 20.02 -40.13 -12.04
C ALA A 5 21.28 -40.63 -12.76
N ALA A 6 21.10 -41.72 -13.49
CA ALA A 6 22.12 -42.68 -13.86
C ALA A 6 23.04 -42.24 -15.00
N SER A 7 24.24 -42.83 -14.96
CA SER A 7 25.31 -42.81 -15.94
C SER A 7 24.94 -43.40 -17.30
N CYS A 8 25.54 -42.85 -18.36
CA CYS A 8 26.11 -43.66 -19.43
C CYS A 8 27.36 -42.96 -19.99
N CYS A 9 28.48 -43.69 -19.98
CA CYS A 9 29.85 -43.21 -20.19
C CYS A 9 30.22 -43.03 -21.67
N TRP A 10 31.09 -42.06 -21.94
CA TRP A 10 32.06 -42.12 -23.04
C TRP A 10 33.48 -42.14 -22.45
N LEU A 11 34.35 -42.96 -23.03
CA LEU A 11 35.70 -43.27 -22.57
C LEU A 11 36.76 -42.24 -23.00
N ASN A 12 37.63 -41.96 -22.04
CA ASN A 12 39.01 -41.44 -22.01
C ASN A 12 39.78 -41.15 -23.32
N GLY A 13 40.52 -40.03 -23.28
CA GLY A 13 41.69 -39.76 -24.11
C GLY A 13 42.52 -38.59 -23.56
N THR A 14 43.71 -38.91 -23.07
CA THR A 14 44.75 -38.10 -22.41
C THR A 14 45.30 -36.89 -23.20
N THR A 15 45.70 -35.82 -22.53
CA THR A 15 47.11 -35.29 -22.50
C THR A 15 47.24 -34.04 -21.61
N SER A 16 48.40 -33.95 -20.96
CA SER A 16 48.86 -32.93 -20.03
C SER A 16 49.73 -31.89 -20.75
N VAL A 17 49.63 -30.60 -20.37
CA VAL A 17 50.75 -29.64 -20.36
C VAL A 17 50.53 -28.58 -19.27
N ASP A 18 51.44 -28.53 -18.30
CA ASP A 18 51.64 -27.43 -17.34
C ASP A 18 52.42 -26.27 -17.99
N VAL A 19 51.97 -25.01 -17.83
CA VAL A 19 52.85 -23.82 -17.77
C VAL A 19 52.25 -22.76 -16.82
N ALA A 20 53.16 -22.12 -16.08
CA ALA A 20 52.99 -21.32 -14.87
C ALA A 20 52.49 -19.87 -15.02
N ARG A 21 52.05 -19.33 -13.86
CA ARG A 21 52.17 -17.95 -13.32
C ARG A 21 51.68 -16.76 -14.17
N ALA A 22 50.72 -16.00 -13.65
CA ALA A 22 50.98 -14.75 -12.90
C ALA A 22 49.67 -13.98 -12.63
N SER A 23 49.55 -13.49 -11.39
CA SER A 23 48.54 -12.52 -10.94
C SER A 23 49.00 -11.12 -11.33
N LEU A 24 48.10 -10.33 -11.95
CA LEU A 24 48.22 -8.87 -12.03
C LEU A 24 46.85 -8.23 -11.79
N VAL A 25 46.77 -7.59 -10.63
CA VAL A 25 45.77 -6.58 -10.26
C VAL A 25 45.97 -5.37 -11.16
N SER A 26 44.90 -4.83 -11.76
CA SER A 26 44.92 -3.49 -12.35
C SER A 26 43.80 -2.64 -11.76
N HIS A 27 44.21 -1.54 -11.14
CA HIS A 27 43.40 -0.38 -10.81
C HIS A 27 43.11 0.40 -12.09
N SER A 28 41.88 0.88 -12.26
CA SER A 28 41.53 1.91 -13.23
C SER A 28 40.69 3.00 -12.58
N PHE A 29 41.28 4.20 -12.57
CA PHE A 29 40.74 5.49 -12.18
C PHE A 29 39.60 5.93 -13.13
N PHE A 30 38.55 6.55 -12.57
CA PHE A 30 37.55 7.32 -13.31
C PHE A 30 37.89 8.83 -13.25
N PRO A 31 37.83 9.59 -14.36
CA PRO A 31 37.69 11.04 -14.32
C PRO A 31 36.24 11.46 -14.52
N SER A 32 35.78 12.41 -13.71
CA SER A 32 34.50 13.11 -13.85
C SER A 32 34.63 14.31 -14.81
N PRO A 33 33.55 14.73 -15.51
CA PRO A 33 33.49 16.04 -16.12
C PRO A 33 32.48 16.96 -15.42
N HIS A 34 32.95 18.12 -14.97
CA HIS A 34 32.14 19.30 -14.70
C HIS A 34 31.98 20.13 -15.98
N PRO A 35 30.81 20.77 -16.23
CA PRO A 35 30.74 21.89 -17.16
C PRO A 35 30.72 23.23 -16.42
N THR A 36 31.73 24.04 -16.68
CA THR A 36 31.76 25.48 -16.41
C THR A 36 31.11 26.24 -17.57
N PHE A 37 30.04 27.00 -17.33
CA PHE A 37 29.52 27.98 -18.29
C PHE A 37 30.09 29.36 -17.98
N ARG A 38 30.87 29.90 -18.92
CA ARG A 38 31.41 31.26 -18.89
C ARG A 38 30.75 32.06 -20.01
N ALA A 39 30.18 33.19 -19.64
CA ALA A 39 29.51 34.14 -20.52
C ALA A 39 30.47 34.73 -21.56
N LEU A 40 29.97 34.93 -22.78
CA LEU A 40 30.60 35.72 -23.83
C LEU A 40 29.60 36.76 -24.35
N ILE A 41 30.06 38.00 -24.30
CA ILE A 41 29.43 39.24 -24.73
C ILE A 41 29.49 39.34 -26.26
N SER A 42 28.43 39.84 -26.89
CA SER A 42 28.52 40.55 -28.18
C SER A 42 27.56 41.74 -28.19
N MET A 43 28.13 42.91 -28.49
CA MET A 43 27.48 44.21 -28.68
C MET A 43 27.08 44.43 -30.15
N ALA A 44 25.93 45.08 -30.37
CA ALA A 44 25.69 46.20 -31.30
C ALA A 44 24.21 46.62 -31.15
N ALA A 45 23.84 47.78 -30.59
CA ALA A 45 23.83 49.14 -31.18
C ALA A 45 23.25 49.15 -32.61
N ASN A 46 22.23 49.90 -33.03
CA ASN A 46 21.58 51.18 -32.69
C ASN A 46 20.19 51.12 -33.42
N CYS A 47 19.10 51.81 -33.06
CA CYS A 47 18.93 53.26 -33.01
C CYS A 47 17.47 53.56 -32.58
N LYS A 48 17.30 54.56 -31.68
CA LYS A 48 16.39 55.73 -31.76
C LYS A 48 14.93 55.52 -32.23
N SER A 49 13.89 56.07 -31.61
CA SER A 49 13.79 57.33 -30.86
C SER A 49 12.37 57.58 -30.34
N ASN A 50 12.31 58.40 -29.29
CA ASN A 50 11.21 59.28 -28.85
C ASN A 50 10.01 58.56 -28.24
N GLY A 51 9.63 58.83 -27.00
CA GLY A 51 9.65 60.07 -26.22
C GLY A 51 8.28 60.11 -25.54
N ASP A 52 8.00 60.86 -24.49
CA ASP A 52 8.74 61.72 -23.61
C ASP A 52 7.75 62.00 -22.47
N SER A 53 8.26 62.58 -21.38
CA SER A 53 7.52 63.32 -20.36
C SER A 53 6.63 62.52 -19.38
N SER A 54 6.53 62.82 -18.08
CA SER A 54 7.36 63.55 -17.12
C SER A 54 6.55 63.64 -15.81
N SER A 55 7.27 63.81 -14.70
CA SER A 55 6.81 64.52 -13.48
C SER A 55 5.90 63.72 -12.54
N ARG A 56 5.96 63.83 -11.20
CA ARG A 56 6.70 64.76 -10.33
C ARG A 56 6.62 64.24 -8.86
N ARG A 57 7.79 64.27 -8.20
CA ARG A 57 8.14 64.83 -6.86
C ARG A 57 7.36 64.54 -5.56
N SER A 58 8.19 64.57 -4.50
CA SER A 58 8.00 64.79 -3.04
C SER A 58 7.71 63.52 -2.24
N ALA A 59 8.55 63.01 -1.33
CA ALA A 59 9.48 63.56 -0.33
C ALA A 59 8.80 64.30 0.84
N THR A 60 8.68 63.62 1.99
CA THR A 60 8.83 64.19 3.33
C THR A 60 9.30 63.13 4.33
N ASN A 61 10.38 63.48 5.02
CA ASN A 61 10.93 62.84 6.22
C ASN A 61 9.96 62.91 7.41
N SER A 62 10.08 61.96 8.34
CA SER A 62 10.29 62.29 9.76
C SER A 62 10.86 61.10 10.54
N SER A 63 12.06 61.33 11.07
CA SER A 63 12.80 60.55 12.07
C SER A 63 12.20 60.65 13.48
N CYS A 64 12.44 59.64 14.32
CA CYS A 64 13.05 59.73 15.66
C CYS A 64 12.97 58.35 16.35
N ASN A 65 14.12 57.70 16.63
CA ASN A 65 14.82 57.64 17.94
C ASN A 65 14.05 56.80 18.99
N ARG A 66 14.64 55.92 19.82
CA ARG A 66 16.04 55.55 20.13
C ARG A 66 15.99 54.39 21.15
N ASN A 67 17.06 53.57 21.16
CA ASN A 67 17.66 52.86 22.31
C ASN A 67 16.84 51.72 22.95
N SER A 68 17.40 50.58 23.37
CA SER A 68 18.76 50.14 23.72
C SER A 68 18.78 48.59 23.71
N ALA A 69 19.79 47.91 23.15
CA ALA A 69 20.96 47.31 23.84
C ALA A 69 20.56 46.45 25.07
N LYS A 70 20.99 45.20 25.32
CA LYS A 70 22.09 44.29 24.92
C LYS A 70 21.49 42.85 25.08
N GLU A 71 22.08 41.70 24.79
CA GLU A 71 23.46 41.24 24.84
C GLU A 71 23.48 39.85 24.14
N ALA A 72 24.61 39.53 23.51
CA ALA A 72 24.86 38.27 22.86
C ALA A 72 25.19 37.19 23.89
N ASP A 73 24.82 35.94 23.61
CA ASP A 73 25.65 34.81 24.03
C ASP A 73 25.69 33.72 22.96
N VAL A 74 26.91 33.49 22.50
CA VAL A 74 27.35 32.47 21.56
C VAL A 74 27.84 31.30 22.41
N ILE A 75 27.22 30.13 22.29
CA ILE A 75 27.79 28.90 22.83
C ILE A 75 28.21 28.00 21.67
N THR A 76 29.51 28.06 21.38
CA THR A 76 30.24 27.09 20.58
C THR A 76 30.41 25.79 21.35
N HIS A 77 29.80 24.69 20.87
CA HIS A 77 30.13 23.35 21.34
C HIS A 77 31.35 22.80 20.58
N LYS A 78 32.47 22.66 21.30
CA LYS A 78 33.67 21.94 20.87
C LYS A 78 33.44 20.43 20.96
N PHE A 79 33.73 19.74 19.86
CA PHE A 79 33.92 18.30 19.76
C PHE A 79 35.09 17.83 20.63
N PHE A 80 34.91 16.73 21.36
CA PHE A 80 36.00 15.93 21.93
C PHE A 80 35.84 14.46 21.53
N PHE A 81 36.88 13.96 20.86
CA PHE A 81 37.09 12.55 20.52
C PHE A 81 37.49 11.74 21.77
N GLY A 82 36.84 10.60 22.00
CA GLY A 82 37.25 9.59 22.98
C GLY A 82 37.35 8.20 22.33
N LYS A 83 38.57 7.64 22.30
CA LYS A 83 38.88 6.28 21.80
C LYS A 83 38.43 5.20 22.80
N PRO A 84 38.02 4.00 22.35
CA PRO A 84 37.76 2.86 23.24
C PRO A 84 39.05 2.08 23.56
N LYS A 85 39.12 1.52 24.77
CA LYS A 85 40.19 0.62 25.24
C LYS A 85 39.76 -0.84 25.16
N ASP A 86 40.66 -1.63 24.59
CA ASP A 86 40.69 -3.10 24.55
C ASP A 86 40.65 -3.76 25.95
N LYS A 87 39.95 -4.90 26.06
CA LYS A 87 40.44 -6.08 26.79
C LYS A 87 40.01 -7.38 26.10
N LYS A 88 41.01 -8.12 25.64
CA LYS A 88 40.97 -9.54 25.24
C LYS A 88 40.90 -10.43 26.49
N HIS A 89 40.20 -11.57 26.39
CA HIS A 89 40.77 -12.88 26.73
C HIS A 89 40.02 -13.99 26.00
N SER A 90 40.80 -14.84 25.32
CA SER A 90 40.42 -16.06 24.62
C SER A 90 40.43 -17.27 25.55
N PHE A 91 39.67 -18.33 25.24
CA PHE A 91 40.22 -19.59 24.70
C PHE A 91 39.12 -20.67 24.52
N TYR A 92 39.16 -21.31 23.35
CA TYR A 92 38.49 -22.57 22.98
C TYR A 92 39.13 -23.79 23.69
N ARG A 93 38.34 -24.86 23.94
CA ARG A 93 38.56 -26.20 23.33
C ARG A 93 37.51 -27.25 23.69
N HIS A 94 37.20 -28.07 22.68
CA HIS A 94 36.46 -29.32 22.64
C HIS A 94 37.01 -30.42 23.56
N HIS A 95 36.15 -31.37 23.97
CA HIS A 95 36.37 -32.82 23.76
C HIS A 95 35.08 -33.62 23.93
N ASP A 96 34.81 -34.49 22.95
CA ASP A 96 33.91 -35.65 23.01
C ASP A 96 34.35 -36.67 24.08
N ASP A 97 33.41 -37.38 24.71
CA ASP A 97 33.47 -38.85 24.69
C ASP A 97 32.16 -39.55 25.13
N ARG A 98 31.99 -40.75 24.57
CA ARG A 98 30.80 -41.60 24.53
C ARG A 98 30.60 -42.48 25.78
N ASN A 99 29.38 -43.05 25.82
CA ASN A 99 29.01 -44.39 26.30
C ASN A 99 28.78 -44.63 27.81
N LYS A 100 27.54 -44.94 28.22
CA LYS A 100 27.06 -46.34 28.39
C LYS A 100 25.61 -46.46 28.89
N ASP A 101 25.06 -47.60 28.50
CA ASP A 101 23.71 -48.14 28.53
C ASP A 101 23.12 -48.58 29.90
N MET A 102 21.78 -48.64 29.89
CA MET A 102 20.86 -49.67 30.45
C MET A 102 20.71 -49.92 31.96
N GLY A 103 19.44 -49.94 32.42
CA GLY A 103 19.03 -50.71 33.61
C GLY A 103 17.65 -50.38 34.22
N ARG A 104 16.61 -51.12 33.82
CA ARG A 104 15.31 -51.40 34.52
C ARG A 104 15.53 -51.80 36.00
N SER A 105 14.62 -51.79 36.99
CA SER A 105 13.14 -51.75 37.11
C SER A 105 12.72 -51.72 38.61
N GLN A 106 11.50 -51.21 38.87
CA GLN A 106 10.48 -51.66 39.86
C GLN A 106 10.63 -51.51 41.40
N SER A 107 9.81 -50.59 41.94
CA SER A 107 8.80 -50.68 43.02
C SER A 107 8.91 -51.66 44.21
N SER A 108 8.83 -51.10 45.43
CA SER A 108 7.79 -51.30 46.50
C SER A 108 8.40 -51.00 47.89
N GLY A 109 7.87 -50.02 48.66
CA GLY A 109 7.09 -50.21 49.90
C GLY A 109 7.98 -50.53 51.13
N ILE A 110 7.94 -49.88 52.31
CA ILE A 110 6.84 -49.32 53.13
C ILE A 110 7.42 -48.38 54.23
N GLN A 111 6.71 -47.26 54.44
CA GLN A 111 6.44 -46.43 55.64
C GLN A 111 7.43 -46.35 56.83
N SER A 112 7.70 -45.12 57.31
CA SER A 112 6.94 -44.54 58.45
C SER A 112 7.32 -43.08 58.81
N PHE A 113 6.28 -42.29 59.03
CA PHE A 113 6.11 -41.17 59.98
C PHE A 113 7.14 -40.02 60.03
N VAL A 114 6.80 -38.90 59.38
CA VAL A 114 6.84 -37.58 60.02
C VAL A 114 5.56 -36.82 59.71
N MET A 115 4.83 -36.53 60.78
CA MET A 115 3.65 -35.70 60.86
C MET A 115 4.08 -34.23 60.65
N GLN A 116 3.93 -33.69 59.44
CA GLN A 116 4.06 -32.25 59.20
C GLN A 116 2.68 -31.58 59.25
N ARG A 117 2.62 -30.56 60.11
CA ARG A 117 1.50 -29.64 60.28
C ARG A 117 1.07 -29.09 58.92
N LYS A 118 -0.20 -29.28 58.58
CA LYS A 118 -0.85 -28.63 57.45
C LYS A 118 -0.89 -27.13 57.72
N ASP A 119 0.08 -26.41 57.18
CA ASP A 119 0.13 -24.96 57.26
C ASP A 119 -1.11 -24.35 56.60
N ARG A 120 -2.01 -23.82 57.43
CA ARG A 120 -3.18 -23.01 57.02
C ARG A 120 -2.81 -21.77 56.17
N LYS A 121 -1.52 -21.46 56.02
CA LYS A 121 -1.02 -20.35 55.19
C LYS A 121 -0.87 -20.71 53.71
N GLY A 122 -0.70 -22.00 53.35
CA GLY A 122 -0.61 -22.43 51.94
C GLY A 122 -1.96 -22.35 51.22
N SER A 123 -3.04 -22.82 51.86
CA SER A 123 -4.37 -22.80 51.26
C SER A 123 -4.94 -21.39 51.10
N ALA A 124 -4.58 -20.45 51.99
CA ALA A 124 -5.02 -19.06 51.89
C ALA A 124 -4.28 -18.28 50.78
N PHE A 125 -3.08 -18.73 50.40
CA PHE A 125 -2.31 -18.16 49.30
C PHE A 125 -2.83 -18.69 47.95
N GLU A 126 -3.04 -20.01 47.83
CA GLU A 126 -3.69 -20.61 46.66
C GLU A 126 -5.12 -20.10 46.44
N LEU A 127 -5.91 -19.91 47.50
CA LEU A 127 -7.26 -19.33 47.38
C LEU A 127 -7.22 -17.86 46.96
N LYS A 128 -6.20 -17.09 47.39
CA LYS A 128 -6.01 -15.70 46.94
C LYS A 128 -5.52 -15.63 45.51
N GLU A 129 -4.67 -16.55 45.08
CA GLU A 129 -4.18 -16.66 43.72
C GLU A 129 -5.31 -17.10 42.79
N GLN A 130 -6.12 -18.07 43.17
CA GLN A 130 -7.33 -18.49 42.45
C GLN A 130 -8.42 -17.41 42.43
N GLN A 131 -8.59 -16.62 43.50
CA GLN A 131 -9.53 -15.49 43.52
C GLN A 131 -9.01 -14.30 42.71
N ALA A 132 -7.71 -14.02 42.72
CA ALA A 132 -7.08 -13.01 41.88
C ALA A 132 -7.07 -13.44 40.39
N GLU A 133 -6.91 -14.73 40.11
CA GLU A 133 -7.01 -15.32 38.77
C GLU A 133 -8.46 -15.29 38.28
N ALA A 134 -9.45 -15.57 39.12
CA ALA A 134 -10.88 -15.42 38.79
C ALA A 134 -11.30 -13.96 38.54
N ALA A 135 -10.78 -13.01 39.33
CA ALA A 135 -10.99 -11.58 39.11
C ALA A 135 -10.25 -11.06 37.86
N ASN A 136 -9.07 -11.61 37.55
CA ASN A 136 -8.35 -11.35 36.29
C ASN A 136 -9.00 -12.04 35.09
N LEU A 137 -9.70 -13.16 35.27
CA LEU A 137 -10.43 -13.85 34.20
C LEU A 137 -11.61 -13.01 33.71
N GLN A 138 -12.29 -12.27 34.60
CA GLN A 138 -13.29 -11.26 34.20
C GLN A 138 -12.64 -10.12 33.40
N ASN A 139 -11.42 -9.70 33.75
CA ASN A 139 -10.62 -8.75 32.97
C ASN A 139 -10.01 -9.34 31.69
N ALA A 140 -10.14 -10.64 31.41
CA ALA A 140 -9.54 -11.30 30.25
C ALA A 140 -10.58 -11.88 29.28
N ALA A 141 -11.87 -11.68 29.53
CA ALA A 141 -12.94 -12.19 28.69
C ALA A 141 -12.83 -11.67 27.24
N PHE A 142 -12.50 -10.39 27.07
CA PHE A 142 -12.31 -9.77 25.75
C PHE A 142 -11.19 -10.42 24.92
N LEU A 143 -10.18 -11.02 25.57
CA LEU A 143 -9.10 -11.75 24.88
C LEU A 143 -9.61 -13.02 24.18
N ASN A 144 -10.72 -13.60 24.64
CA ASN A 144 -11.28 -14.81 24.05
C ASN A 144 -12.01 -14.55 22.72
N ALA A 145 -12.37 -13.29 22.45
CA ALA A 145 -12.94 -12.85 21.19
C ALA A 145 -11.88 -12.69 20.08
N VAL A 146 -10.60 -12.63 20.46
CA VAL A 146 -9.47 -12.53 19.52
C VAL A 146 -9.02 -13.94 19.12
N VAL A 147 -8.83 -14.15 17.82
CA VAL A 147 -8.46 -15.44 17.25
C VAL A 147 -7.25 -15.29 16.34
N LYS A 148 -6.48 -16.37 16.22
CA LYS A 148 -5.34 -16.44 15.32
C LYS A 148 -5.80 -16.86 13.93
N VAL A 149 -5.35 -16.14 12.91
CA VAL A 149 -5.58 -16.43 11.50
C VAL A 149 -4.40 -17.23 10.96
N TYR A 150 -4.69 -18.29 10.21
CA TYR A 150 -3.74 -19.01 9.37
C TYR A 150 -4.26 -18.94 7.95
N CYS A 151 -3.51 -18.29 7.06
CA CYS A 151 -3.89 -18.18 5.66
C CYS A 151 -2.82 -18.84 4.79
N THR A 152 -3.29 -19.67 3.87
CA THR A 152 -2.49 -20.21 2.78
C THR A 152 -2.67 -19.32 1.56
N HIS A 153 -1.57 -18.80 1.02
CA HIS A 153 -1.55 -17.87 -0.10
C HIS A 153 -1.02 -18.53 -1.34
N THR A 154 -1.67 -18.27 -2.48
CA THR A 154 -1.18 -18.66 -3.80
C THR A 154 -1.43 -17.52 -4.78
N ALA A 155 -0.49 -16.57 -4.83
CA ALA A 155 -0.55 -15.43 -5.74
C ALA A 155 -0.39 -15.88 -7.20
N PRO A 156 -1.00 -15.16 -8.17
CA PRO A 156 -0.66 -15.32 -9.57
C PRO A 156 0.82 -14.95 -9.79
N ASP A 157 1.50 -15.65 -10.70
CA ASP A 157 2.74 -15.13 -11.24
C ASP A 157 2.38 -14.10 -12.30
N TYR A 158 2.62 -12.85 -11.99
CA TYR A 158 2.26 -11.73 -12.84
C TYR A 158 3.07 -11.73 -14.16
N SER A 159 4.38 -11.96 -14.09
CA SER A 159 5.24 -12.05 -15.29
C SER A 159 4.85 -13.22 -16.20
N LEU A 160 4.38 -14.33 -15.62
CA LEU A 160 3.90 -15.51 -16.32
C LEU A 160 2.46 -15.83 -15.89
N PRO A 161 1.43 -15.08 -16.35
CA PRO A 161 0.06 -15.07 -15.81
C PRO A 161 -0.70 -16.39 -15.95
N TRP A 162 -0.16 -17.35 -16.69
CA TRP A 162 -0.66 -18.72 -16.74
C TRP A 162 -0.17 -19.59 -15.56
N GLN A 163 0.73 -19.07 -14.73
CA GLN A 163 1.30 -19.74 -13.57
C GLN A 163 0.84 -19.11 -12.25
N LYS A 164 1.15 -19.83 -11.17
CA LYS A 164 0.99 -19.35 -9.81
C LYS A 164 2.35 -19.37 -9.13
N GLN A 165 2.59 -18.38 -8.27
CA GLN A 165 3.76 -18.38 -7.42
C GLN A 165 3.71 -19.53 -6.41
N ARG A 166 4.86 -19.84 -5.82
CA ARG A 166 4.97 -20.88 -4.80
C ARG A 166 4.06 -20.56 -3.62
N GLN A 167 3.23 -21.54 -3.25
CA GLN A 167 2.37 -21.46 -2.10
C GLN A 167 3.19 -21.22 -0.81
N TYR A 168 2.72 -20.29 0.02
CA TYR A 168 3.25 -20.04 1.36
C TYR A 168 2.13 -19.83 2.37
N THR A 169 2.46 -19.91 3.66
CA THR A 169 1.51 -19.70 4.76
C THR A 169 1.91 -18.48 5.55
N SER A 170 0.94 -17.65 5.92
CA SER A 170 1.14 -16.56 6.88
C SER A 170 0.21 -16.72 8.08
N THR A 171 0.47 -15.93 9.12
CA THR A 171 -0.41 -15.82 10.28
C THR A 171 -0.72 -14.37 10.57
N GLY A 172 -1.94 -14.11 11.02
CA GLY A 172 -2.41 -12.81 11.47
C GLY A 172 -3.37 -12.95 12.64
N SER A 173 -4.09 -11.87 12.95
CA SER A 173 -5.10 -11.82 14.00
C SER A 173 -6.47 -11.47 13.42
N ALA A 174 -7.52 -11.91 14.10
CA ALA A 174 -8.90 -11.54 13.80
C ALA A 174 -9.70 -11.45 15.10
N PHE A 175 -10.87 -10.83 15.07
CA PHE A 175 -11.74 -10.79 16.25
C PHE A 175 -13.22 -10.85 15.90
N MET A 176 -14.01 -11.35 16.85
CA MET A 176 -15.45 -11.53 16.72
C MET A 176 -16.19 -10.20 16.90
N ILE A 177 -17.12 -9.89 16.00
CA ILE A 177 -17.92 -8.64 16.02
C ILE A 177 -19.43 -8.86 16.15
N GLY A 178 -19.87 -10.11 16.30
CA GLY A 178 -21.29 -10.48 16.36
C GLY A 178 -21.75 -11.18 15.09
N ASP A 179 -22.98 -11.71 15.10
CA ASP A 179 -23.66 -12.32 13.94
C ASP A 179 -22.88 -13.40 13.18
N GLY A 180 -22.01 -14.14 13.88
CA GLY A 180 -21.16 -15.16 13.24
C GLY A 180 -20.08 -14.59 12.30
N LYS A 181 -19.72 -13.31 12.48
CA LYS A 181 -18.74 -12.58 11.67
C LYS A 181 -17.47 -12.29 12.48
N LEU A 182 -16.34 -12.27 11.78
CA LEU A 182 -15.05 -11.79 12.30
C LEU A 182 -14.44 -10.74 11.38
N LEU A 183 -13.70 -9.80 11.97
CA LEU A 183 -12.88 -8.85 11.24
C LEU A 183 -11.41 -9.24 11.28
N THR A 184 -10.70 -8.97 10.20
CA THR A 184 -9.24 -9.04 10.06
C THR A 184 -8.77 -8.04 9.00
N ASN A 185 -7.48 -7.99 8.70
CA ASN A 185 -6.98 -7.20 7.58
C ASN A 185 -7.15 -7.92 6.24
N ALA A 186 -7.35 -7.15 5.16
CA ALA A 186 -7.49 -7.71 3.81
C ALA A 186 -6.20 -8.37 3.29
N HIS A 187 -5.03 -7.87 3.71
CA HIS A 187 -3.73 -8.47 3.40
C HIS A 187 -3.50 -9.81 4.13
N CYS A 188 -4.07 -10.00 5.33
CA CYS A 188 -3.97 -11.26 6.07
C CYS A 188 -4.63 -12.44 5.32
N VAL A 189 -5.55 -12.13 4.40
CA VAL A 189 -6.26 -13.11 3.57
C VAL A 189 -6.13 -12.79 2.07
N GLU A 190 -5.04 -12.15 1.66
CA GLU A 190 -4.78 -11.90 0.24
C GLU A 190 -4.50 -13.19 -0.52
N HIS A 191 -4.99 -13.33 -1.76
CA HIS A 191 -4.77 -14.51 -2.61
C HIS A 191 -4.99 -15.86 -1.88
N TYR A 192 -5.95 -15.89 -0.96
CA TYR A 192 -6.18 -17.03 -0.08
C TYR A 192 -6.63 -18.26 -0.88
N THR A 193 -6.02 -19.40 -0.59
CA THR A 193 -6.49 -20.73 -1.02
C THR A 193 -7.27 -21.41 0.10
N GLN A 194 -6.88 -21.15 1.35
CA GLN A 194 -7.55 -21.65 2.55
C GLN A 194 -7.30 -20.69 3.71
N VAL A 195 -8.36 -20.40 4.47
CA VAL A 195 -8.28 -19.63 5.71
C VAL A 195 -8.73 -20.53 6.87
N LYS A 196 -7.95 -20.53 7.95
CA LYS A 196 -8.23 -21.26 9.18
C LYS A 196 -8.10 -20.34 10.39
N LEU A 197 -8.96 -20.52 11.38
CA LEU A 197 -8.98 -19.74 12.61
C LEU A 197 -8.77 -20.65 13.82
N LYS A 198 -7.99 -20.19 14.80
CA LYS A 198 -7.75 -20.88 16.08
C LYS A 198 -8.17 -19.96 17.22
N ARG A 199 -9.09 -20.42 18.09
CA ARG A 199 -9.49 -19.69 19.29
C ARG A 199 -8.40 -19.78 20.35
N ARG A 200 -8.36 -18.80 21.26
CA ARG A 200 -7.53 -18.86 22.46
C ARG A 200 -7.92 -20.09 23.29
N GLY A 201 -6.93 -20.89 23.68
CA GLY A 201 -7.12 -22.07 24.53
C GLY A 201 -7.72 -23.29 23.83
N ASP A 202 -7.90 -23.27 22.50
CA ASP A 202 -8.35 -24.41 21.69
C ASP A 202 -7.28 -24.77 20.67
N ASP A 203 -6.90 -26.04 20.57
CA ASP A 203 -5.95 -26.53 19.56
C ASP A 203 -6.56 -26.78 18.19
N THR A 204 -7.89 -26.74 18.10
CA THR A 204 -8.64 -26.95 16.87
C THR A 204 -8.53 -25.74 15.94
N LYS A 205 -8.18 -26.00 14.68
CA LYS A 205 -8.24 -25.00 13.60
C LYS A 205 -9.53 -25.19 12.81
N TYR A 206 -10.36 -24.15 12.80
CA TYR A 206 -11.65 -24.14 12.10
C TYR A 206 -11.48 -23.49 10.73
N VAL A 207 -12.08 -24.07 9.70
CA VAL A 207 -12.07 -23.46 8.36
C VAL A 207 -12.97 -22.23 8.36
N ALA A 208 -12.47 -21.12 7.84
CA ALA A 208 -13.21 -19.89 7.66
C ALA A 208 -13.40 -19.58 6.17
N LYS A 209 -14.47 -18.85 5.86
CA LYS A 209 -14.76 -18.30 4.53
C LYS A 209 -14.59 -16.78 4.59
N VAL A 210 -14.03 -16.21 3.52
CA VAL A 210 -13.97 -14.76 3.34
C VAL A 210 -15.28 -14.31 2.71
N LEU A 211 -16.02 -13.44 3.40
CA LEU A 211 -17.31 -12.89 2.97
C LEU A 211 -17.13 -11.64 2.09
N ALA A 212 -16.23 -10.75 2.49
CA ALA A 212 -15.90 -9.52 1.77
C ALA A 212 -14.47 -9.08 2.07
N ARG A 213 -13.86 -8.34 1.13
CA ARG A 213 -12.54 -7.71 1.27
C ARG A 213 -12.58 -6.29 0.73
N GLY A 214 -12.27 -5.32 1.57
CA GLY A 214 -11.98 -3.95 1.19
C GLY A 214 -10.47 -3.77 1.10
N ILE A 215 -9.93 -3.76 -0.12
CA ILE A 215 -8.49 -3.69 -0.35
C ILE A 215 -7.95 -2.30 0.03
N ASP A 216 -8.68 -1.26 -0.37
CA ASP A 216 -8.39 0.15 -0.13
C ASP A 216 -8.41 0.56 1.35
N CYS A 217 -9.26 -0.08 2.15
CA CYS A 217 -9.31 0.12 3.61
C CYS A 217 -8.61 -0.98 4.42
N ASP A 218 -8.03 -1.98 3.75
CA ASP A 218 -7.37 -3.14 4.36
C ASP A 218 -8.22 -3.88 5.41
N ILE A 219 -9.51 -4.08 5.16
CA ILE A 219 -10.43 -4.85 6.01
C ILE A 219 -10.95 -6.09 5.27
N ALA A 220 -11.06 -7.22 5.98
CA ALA A 220 -11.79 -8.39 5.51
C ALA A 220 -12.78 -8.89 6.55
N LEU A 221 -13.92 -9.37 6.06
CA LEU A 221 -14.97 -10.00 6.85
C LEU A 221 -14.91 -11.51 6.65
N LEU A 222 -14.87 -12.27 7.75
CA LEU A 222 -14.80 -13.72 7.74
C LEU A 222 -16.03 -14.34 8.42
N SER A 223 -16.35 -15.58 8.04
CA SER A 223 -17.34 -16.42 8.73
C SER A 223 -16.79 -17.83 9.00
N VAL A 224 -17.37 -18.50 9.99
CA VAL A 224 -17.08 -19.89 10.33
C VAL A 224 -18.40 -20.64 10.46
N GLU A 225 -18.56 -21.72 9.69
CA GLU A 225 -19.80 -22.52 9.68
C GLU A 225 -19.92 -23.44 10.90
N ASN A 226 -18.79 -23.86 11.48
CA ASN A 226 -18.79 -24.82 12.58
C ASN A 226 -19.28 -24.17 13.89
N GLU A 227 -20.46 -24.54 14.37
CA GLU A 227 -21.07 -24.01 15.60
C GLU A 227 -20.21 -24.15 16.86
N LYS A 228 -19.32 -25.16 16.93
CA LYS A 228 -18.41 -25.32 18.06
C LYS A 228 -17.47 -24.12 18.22
N PHE A 229 -17.10 -23.50 17.10
CA PHE A 229 -16.30 -22.28 17.11
C PHE A 229 -17.01 -21.14 17.85
N TRP A 230 -18.34 -21.03 17.75
CA TRP A 230 -19.11 -19.94 18.34
C TRP A 230 -19.61 -20.24 19.77
N LYS A 231 -19.42 -21.46 20.27
CA LYS A 231 -19.88 -21.84 21.62
C LYS A 231 -19.19 -20.99 22.69
N GLY A 232 -19.99 -20.23 23.46
CA GLY A 232 -19.49 -19.32 24.50
C GLY A 232 -18.65 -18.16 23.94
N ALA A 233 -18.88 -17.77 22.69
CA ALA A 233 -18.28 -16.60 22.10
C ALA A 233 -18.99 -15.33 22.60
N GLU A 234 -18.21 -14.35 23.05
CA GLU A 234 -18.67 -13.02 23.41
C GLU A 234 -18.02 -12.03 22.43
N PRO A 235 -18.79 -11.46 21.48
CA PRO A 235 -18.22 -10.55 20.48
C PRO A 235 -17.84 -9.21 21.10
N LEU A 236 -16.90 -8.52 20.45
CA LEU A 236 -16.47 -7.19 20.86
C LEU A 236 -17.45 -6.13 20.40
N LEU A 237 -17.67 -5.12 21.24
CA LEU A 237 -18.39 -3.91 20.88
C LEU A 237 -17.43 -2.90 20.24
N LEU A 238 -17.88 -2.27 19.16
CA LEU A 238 -17.14 -1.18 18.53
C LEU A 238 -17.36 0.11 19.33
N GLY A 239 -16.25 0.72 19.76
CA GLY A 239 -16.22 1.99 20.47
C GLY A 239 -16.21 3.19 19.54
N ARG A 240 -16.17 4.38 20.14
CA ARG A 240 -16.08 5.65 19.39
C ARG A 240 -14.62 5.95 19.01
N LEU A 241 -14.46 6.88 18.07
CA LEU A 241 -13.15 7.39 17.70
C LEU A 241 -12.49 8.07 18.94
N PRO A 242 -11.26 7.67 19.35
CA PRO A 242 -10.62 8.15 20.57
C PRO A 242 -10.12 9.60 20.43
N HIS A 243 -9.62 10.19 21.52
CA HIS A 243 -8.87 11.45 21.54
C HIS A 243 -7.37 11.20 21.65
N LEU A 244 -6.58 12.23 21.38
CA LEU A 244 -5.14 12.18 21.63
C LEU A 244 -4.88 11.92 23.12
N GLN A 245 -3.82 11.15 23.40
CA GLN A 245 -3.43 10.66 24.73
C GLN A 245 -4.35 9.61 25.37
N ASP A 246 -5.47 9.25 24.75
CA ASP A 246 -6.28 8.13 25.24
C ASP A 246 -5.44 6.85 25.25
N SER A 247 -5.55 6.09 26.33
CA SER A 247 -4.91 4.79 26.49
C SER A 247 -5.44 3.80 25.46
N VAL A 248 -4.53 3.05 24.83
CA VAL A 248 -4.84 2.03 23.84
C VAL A 248 -4.11 0.74 24.15
N THR A 249 -4.84 -0.38 24.07
CA THR A 249 -4.28 -1.73 24.21
C THR A 249 -4.53 -2.52 22.94
N VAL A 250 -3.47 -2.97 22.28
CA VAL A 250 -3.56 -3.81 21.08
C VAL A 250 -3.35 -5.27 21.44
N VAL A 251 -4.21 -6.12 20.90
CA VAL A 251 -4.19 -7.55 21.18
C VAL A 251 -4.10 -8.34 19.87
N GLY A 252 -3.20 -9.31 19.83
CA GLY A 252 -3.04 -10.15 18.66
C GLY A 252 -2.11 -11.34 18.90
N TYR A 253 -1.72 -12.00 17.82
CA TYR A 253 -0.85 -13.17 17.81
C TYR A 253 0.41 -12.88 17.02
N PRO A 254 1.55 -12.60 17.68
CA PRO A 254 2.79 -12.27 16.99
C PRO A 254 3.30 -13.46 16.18
N LEU A 255 4.06 -13.17 15.13
CA LEU A 255 4.66 -14.19 14.27
C LEU A 255 5.51 -15.17 15.09
N GLY A 256 5.35 -16.47 14.82
CA GLY A 256 6.15 -17.54 15.44
C GLY A 256 5.60 -18.11 16.76
N GLY A 257 4.67 -17.44 17.44
CA GLY A 257 4.04 -17.92 18.68
C GLY A 257 2.54 -18.21 18.54
N ASP A 258 2.02 -19.21 19.25
CA ASP A 258 0.56 -19.50 19.32
C ASP A 258 -0.13 -18.85 20.53
N THR A 259 0.63 -18.15 21.36
CA THR A 259 0.14 -17.41 22.52
C THR A 259 -0.27 -16.00 22.12
N ILE A 260 -1.34 -15.51 22.74
CA ILE A 260 -1.79 -14.13 22.57
C ILE A 260 -0.76 -13.14 23.16
N SER A 261 -0.60 -11.99 22.52
CA SER A 261 0.25 -10.88 22.95
C SER A 261 -0.58 -9.62 23.13
N VAL A 262 -0.16 -8.80 24.08
CA VAL A 262 -0.80 -7.53 24.42
C VAL A 262 0.28 -6.45 24.45
N THR A 263 0.06 -5.36 23.71
CA THR A 263 0.89 -4.16 23.76
C THR A 263 0.02 -2.97 24.16
N LYS A 264 0.54 -2.10 25.03
CA LYS A 264 -0.18 -0.94 25.53
C LYS A 264 0.59 0.33 25.20
N GLY A 265 -0.14 1.39 24.90
CA GLY A 265 0.37 2.71 24.58
C GLY A 265 -0.74 3.75 24.68
N VAL A 266 -0.60 4.84 23.95
CA VAL A 266 -1.57 5.92 23.82
C VAL A 266 -1.80 6.29 22.35
N VAL A 267 -2.92 6.93 22.09
CA VAL A 267 -3.21 7.57 20.80
C VAL A 267 -2.30 8.79 20.62
N SER A 268 -1.39 8.70 19.67
CA SER A 268 -0.38 9.73 19.38
C SER A 268 -0.83 10.74 18.33
N ARG A 269 -1.60 10.29 17.33
CA ARG A 269 -2.12 11.14 16.25
C ARG A 269 -3.39 10.57 15.66
N ILE A 270 -4.26 11.44 15.13
CA ILE A 270 -5.39 11.07 14.29
C ILE A 270 -5.28 11.92 13.02
N GLU A 271 -5.09 11.28 11.88
CA GLU A 271 -4.80 11.96 10.61
C GLU A 271 -5.35 11.15 9.44
N VAL A 272 -5.53 11.79 8.29
CA VAL A 272 -5.76 11.07 7.03
C VAL A 272 -4.43 10.51 6.57
N THR A 273 -4.31 9.18 6.52
CA THR A 273 -3.09 8.46 6.20
C THR A 273 -3.27 7.61 4.95
N SER A 274 -2.19 7.40 4.20
CA SER A 274 -2.22 6.49 3.07
C SER A 274 -2.17 5.04 3.54
N TYR A 275 -3.15 4.25 3.13
CA TYR A 275 -3.20 2.83 3.45
C TYR A 275 -2.28 2.08 2.48
N ALA A 276 -1.12 1.62 2.98
CA ALA A 276 -0.03 1.09 2.16
C ALA A 276 -0.45 -0.02 1.18
N HIS A 277 -1.38 -0.88 1.57
CA HIS A 277 -1.89 -1.98 0.74
C HIS A 277 -3.12 -1.60 -0.11
N GLY A 278 -3.71 -0.42 0.18
CA GLY A 278 -5.00 -0.01 -0.34
C GLY A 278 -4.97 1.12 -1.36
N SER A 279 -3.89 1.90 -1.43
CA SER A 279 -3.74 3.04 -2.35
C SER A 279 -4.82 4.12 -2.21
N SER A 280 -5.46 4.18 -1.03
CA SER A 280 -6.45 5.19 -0.65
C SER A 280 -6.03 5.90 0.63
N ASP A 281 -6.43 7.16 0.75
CA ASP A 281 -6.17 7.99 1.91
C ASP A 281 -7.42 8.03 2.78
N LEU A 282 -7.37 7.40 3.95
CA LEU A 282 -8.48 7.28 4.89
C LEU A 282 -8.04 7.75 6.28
N LEU A 283 -9.00 7.99 7.17
CA LEU A 283 -8.70 8.31 8.56
C LEU A 283 -7.93 7.15 9.20
N GLY A 284 -6.80 7.44 9.82
CA GLY A 284 -5.99 6.50 10.61
C GLY A 284 -5.74 7.03 12.02
N ILE A 285 -5.61 6.12 12.98
CA ILE A 285 -5.13 6.42 14.32
C ILE A 285 -3.68 5.94 14.41
N GLN A 286 -2.78 6.83 14.78
CA GLN A 286 -1.41 6.51 15.13
C GLN A 286 -1.31 6.25 16.64
N ILE A 287 -0.60 5.20 17.03
CA ILE A 287 -0.33 4.82 18.42
C ILE A 287 1.16 4.63 18.63
N ASP A 288 1.61 4.76 19.88
CA ASP A 288 3.00 4.46 20.28
C ASP A 288 3.19 3.03 20.80
N ALA A 289 2.12 2.23 20.85
CA ALA A 289 2.20 0.82 21.16
C ALA A 289 2.86 0.06 20.00
N ALA A 290 3.82 -0.81 20.32
CA ALA A 290 4.47 -1.64 19.31
C ALA A 290 3.47 -2.56 18.59
N ILE A 291 3.45 -2.48 17.26
CA ILE A 291 2.77 -3.40 16.36
C ILE A 291 3.82 -4.25 15.65
N ASN A 292 3.72 -5.57 15.81
CA ASN A 292 4.60 -6.54 15.19
C ASN A 292 3.81 -7.38 14.16
N PRO A 293 4.48 -7.94 13.15
CA PRO A 293 3.85 -8.90 12.23
C PRO A 293 3.11 -9.99 13.00
N GLY A 294 1.88 -10.28 12.57
CA GLY A 294 0.96 -11.21 13.23
C GLY A 294 -0.10 -10.54 14.12
N ASN A 295 0.20 -9.39 14.74
CA ASN A 295 -0.82 -8.63 15.48
C ASN A 295 -1.79 -7.89 14.54
N SER A 296 -1.39 -7.65 13.28
CA SER A 296 -2.24 -7.10 12.23
C SER A 296 -3.55 -7.90 12.12
N GLY A 297 -4.66 -7.17 12.05
CA GLY A 297 -6.03 -7.70 12.00
C GLY A 297 -6.65 -7.91 13.38
N GLY A 298 -5.86 -7.78 14.46
CA GLY A 298 -6.34 -7.80 15.84
C GLY A 298 -6.98 -6.47 16.27
N PRO A 299 -7.76 -6.46 17.35
CA PRO A 299 -8.42 -5.25 17.85
C PRO A 299 -7.46 -4.35 18.64
N ALA A 300 -7.72 -3.05 18.58
CA ALA A 300 -7.21 -2.05 19.50
C ALA A 300 -8.33 -1.63 20.46
N PHE A 301 -8.07 -1.59 21.76
CA PHE A 301 -9.06 -1.33 22.81
C PHE A 301 -8.82 -0.01 23.53
N ASN A 302 -9.91 0.65 23.94
CA ASN A 302 -9.86 1.66 25.00
C ASN A 302 -9.84 1.01 26.40
N ASP A 303 -9.68 1.84 27.45
CA ASP A 303 -9.68 1.36 28.84
C ASP A 303 -11.05 0.80 29.31
N GLN A 304 -12.12 1.03 28.55
CA GLN A 304 -13.45 0.47 28.81
C GLN A 304 -13.65 -0.92 28.17
N GLY A 305 -12.67 -1.43 27.43
CA GLY A 305 -12.76 -2.73 26.74
C GLY A 305 -13.54 -2.69 25.42
N GLU A 306 -13.85 -1.51 24.90
CA GLU A 306 -14.46 -1.35 23.57
C GLU A 306 -13.36 -1.32 22.51
N CYS A 307 -13.63 -1.95 21.35
CA CYS A 307 -12.72 -1.95 20.22
C CYS A 307 -12.77 -0.59 19.50
N ILE A 308 -11.69 0.18 19.52
CA ILE A 308 -11.56 1.47 18.83
C ILE A 308 -11.01 1.34 17.39
N GLY A 309 -10.67 0.12 16.96
CA GLY A 309 -10.25 -0.14 15.59
C GLY A 309 -9.48 -1.44 15.39
N VAL A 310 -8.98 -1.64 14.17
CA VAL A 310 -8.19 -2.80 13.76
C VAL A 310 -6.72 -2.42 13.65
N ALA A 311 -5.83 -3.09 14.38
CA ALA A 311 -4.40 -2.87 14.24
C ALA A 311 -3.94 -3.23 12.82
N PHE A 312 -3.22 -2.33 12.16
CA PHE A 312 -2.62 -2.57 10.85
C PHE A 312 -1.20 -2.01 10.80
N GLN A 313 -0.30 -2.79 10.20
CA GLN A 313 1.09 -2.40 10.07
C GLN A 313 1.30 -1.67 8.73
N VAL A 314 1.85 -0.46 8.80
CA VAL A 314 2.37 0.25 7.61
C VAL A 314 3.83 -0.14 7.40
N LEU A 315 4.25 -0.21 6.13
CA LEU A 315 5.63 -0.41 5.71
C LEU A 315 6.53 0.62 6.42
N ARG A 316 7.44 0.16 7.28
CA ARG A 316 8.34 1.03 8.04
C ARG A 316 9.48 1.50 7.14
N SER A 317 9.87 2.76 7.26
CA SER A 317 11.25 3.15 7.01
C SER A 317 12.11 2.61 8.16
N ASP A 318 13.27 2.04 7.86
CA ASP A 318 14.20 1.41 8.82
C ASP A 318 14.58 2.32 10.02
N ASP A 319 14.36 3.64 9.90
CA ASP A 319 14.65 4.65 10.93
C ASP A 319 13.51 4.94 11.92
N THR A 320 12.36 4.25 11.85
CA THR A 320 11.19 4.53 12.73
C THR A 320 10.84 3.38 13.67
N GLU A 321 11.09 3.57 14.96
CA GLU A 321 10.68 2.65 16.03
C GLU A 321 9.35 3.09 16.66
N ASN A 322 8.55 2.12 17.15
CA ASN A 322 7.35 2.32 17.97
C ASN A 322 6.23 3.19 17.37
N ILE A 323 6.09 3.23 16.04
CA ILE A 323 4.89 3.78 15.39
C ILE A 323 4.00 2.62 14.96
N GLY A 324 2.79 2.57 15.53
CA GLY A 324 1.72 1.68 15.15
C GLY A 324 0.56 2.44 14.52
N TYR A 325 -0.21 1.78 13.65
CA TYR A 325 -1.43 2.35 13.08
C TYR A 325 -2.63 1.46 13.37
N VAL A 326 -3.79 2.09 13.49
CA VAL A 326 -5.08 1.46 13.76
C VAL A 326 -6.11 2.01 12.77
N ILE A 327 -6.80 1.11 12.09
CA ILE A 327 -7.95 1.39 11.23
C ILE A 327 -9.11 1.75 12.15
N PRO A 328 -9.60 3.00 12.17
CA PRO A 328 -10.56 3.44 13.17
C PRO A 328 -11.93 2.80 12.99
N THR A 329 -12.73 2.75 14.06
CA THR A 329 -14.12 2.26 13.98
C THR A 329 -14.97 2.98 12.94
N THR A 330 -14.71 4.26 12.63
CA THR A 330 -15.45 4.96 11.57
C THR A 330 -15.22 4.36 10.19
N VAL A 331 -14.01 3.87 9.89
CA VAL A 331 -13.69 3.18 8.63
C VAL A 331 -14.27 1.78 8.63
N VAL A 332 -14.19 1.08 9.77
CA VAL A 332 -14.79 -0.25 9.96
C VAL A 332 -16.31 -0.20 9.78
N SER A 333 -17.00 0.75 10.41
CA SER A 333 -18.44 0.93 10.30
C SER A 333 -18.87 1.25 8.87
N HIS A 334 -18.12 2.10 8.15
CA HIS A 334 -18.36 2.37 6.74
C HIS A 334 -18.28 1.10 5.89
N PHE A 335 -17.22 0.31 6.05
CA PHE A 335 -17.06 -0.98 5.35
C PHE A 335 -18.20 -1.97 5.64
N LEU A 336 -18.60 -2.10 6.91
CA LEU A 336 -19.69 -3.00 7.33
C LEU A 336 -21.03 -2.55 6.74
N GLU A 337 -21.35 -1.26 6.83
CA GLU A 337 -22.58 -0.69 6.31
C GLU A 337 -22.66 -0.79 4.78
N ASP A 338 -21.55 -0.55 4.08
CA ASP A 338 -21.45 -0.75 2.63
C ASP A 338 -21.76 -2.20 2.24
N TYR A 339 -21.14 -3.16 2.93
CA TYR A 339 -21.38 -4.58 2.70
C TYR A 339 -22.84 -4.97 3.00
N GLU A 340 -23.43 -4.45 4.07
CA GLU A 340 -24.82 -4.75 4.44
C GLU A 340 -25.83 -4.18 3.43
N ARG A 341 -25.60 -2.98 2.91
CA ARG A 341 -26.46 -2.35 1.90
C ARG A 341 -26.40 -3.06 0.55
N ASN A 342 -25.22 -3.51 0.15
CA ASN A 342 -24.94 -3.93 -1.23
C ASN A 342 -24.71 -5.44 -1.40
N GLY A 343 -24.53 -6.19 -0.31
CA GLY A 343 -24.11 -7.60 -0.32
C GLY A 343 -22.68 -7.83 -0.83
N LYS A 344 -21.95 -6.76 -1.12
CA LYS A 344 -20.57 -6.72 -1.61
C LYS A 344 -19.94 -5.40 -1.22
N TYR A 345 -18.61 -5.34 -1.26
CA TYR A 345 -17.88 -4.11 -1.06
C TYR A 345 -17.89 -3.23 -2.32
N THR A 346 -18.20 -1.94 -2.18
CA THR A 346 -18.27 -0.95 -3.28
C THR A 346 -17.14 0.08 -3.24
N GLY A 347 -16.40 0.21 -2.14
CA GLY A 347 -15.22 1.07 -2.06
C GLY A 347 -15.47 2.44 -1.41
N PHE A 348 -14.38 3.11 -1.04
CA PHE A 348 -14.43 4.51 -0.63
C PHE A 348 -14.48 5.42 -1.85
N PRO A 349 -15.40 6.40 -1.90
CA PRO A 349 -15.50 7.26 -3.05
C PRO A 349 -14.43 8.34 -3.04
N CYS A 350 -14.19 8.96 -4.20
CA CYS A 350 -13.31 10.10 -4.36
C CYS A 350 -13.99 11.20 -5.18
N LEU A 351 -13.48 12.42 -5.07
CA LEU A 351 -13.96 13.56 -5.88
C LEU A 351 -13.33 13.60 -7.28
N GLY A 352 -12.23 12.87 -7.51
CA GLY A 352 -11.55 12.87 -8.81
C GLY A 352 -10.89 14.20 -9.18
N VAL A 353 -10.28 14.90 -8.22
CA VAL A 353 -9.60 16.19 -8.48
C VAL A 353 -8.18 16.24 -7.91
N LEU A 354 -7.29 16.90 -8.65
CA LEU A 354 -5.97 17.31 -8.17
C LEU A 354 -6.05 18.74 -7.66
N LEU A 355 -5.52 18.98 -6.47
CA LEU A 355 -5.69 20.25 -5.76
C LEU A 355 -4.36 20.91 -5.42
N GLN A 356 -4.37 22.24 -5.41
CA GLN A 356 -3.27 23.09 -4.97
C GLN A 356 -3.73 23.97 -3.80
N LYS A 357 -2.91 24.05 -2.75
CA LYS A 357 -3.13 24.93 -1.59
C LYS A 357 -3.00 26.40 -1.97
N LEU A 358 -3.69 27.26 -1.23
CA LEU A 358 -3.77 28.70 -1.50
C LEU A 358 -3.17 29.55 -0.36
N GLU A 359 -2.01 29.18 0.20
CA GLU A 359 -1.33 29.97 1.26
C GLU A 359 -0.86 31.34 0.79
N ASN A 360 -0.44 31.43 -0.47
CA ASN A 360 0.15 32.64 -1.04
C ASN A 360 -0.91 33.74 -1.27
N PRO A 361 -0.81 34.92 -0.64
CA PRO A 361 -1.80 35.98 -0.78
C PRO A 361 -1.93 36.54 -2.21
N ALA A 362 -0.84 36.58 -2.97
CA ALA A 362 -0.86 37.06 -4.35
C ALA A 362 -1.61 36.08 -5.27
N LEU A 363 -1.44 34.77 -5.04
CA LEU A 363 -2.20 33.73 -5.75
C LEU A 363 -3.71 33.85 -5.46
N ARG A 364 -4.11 34.04 -4.19
CA ARG A 364 -5.51 34.27 -3.83
C ARG A 364 -6.08 35.53 -4.49
N SER A 365 -5.33 36.62 -4.46
CA SER A 365 -5.75 37.89 -5.08
C SER A 365 -5.92 37.77 -6.58
N CYS A 366 -5.02 37.04 -7.27
CA CYS A 366 -5.11 36.75 -8.69
C CYS A 366 -6.40 35.97 -9.03
N LEU A 367 -6.75 34.98 -8.20
CA LEU A 367 -7.96 34.17 -8.34
C LEU A 367 -9.22 34.85 -7.78
N LYS A 368 -9.11 36.08 -7.26
CA LYS A 368 -10.18 36.86 -6.63
C LYS A 368 -10.81 36.18 -5.41
N VAL A 369 -10.01 35.42 -4.66
CA VAL A 369 -10.39 34.84 -3.37
C VAL A 369 -10.10 35.85 -2.28
N THR A 370 -11.15 36.37 -1.63
CA THR A 370 -11.04 37.47 -0.66
C THR A 370 -10.73 37.00 0.76
N SER A 371 -11.08 35.76 1.10
CA SER A 371 -10.81 35.15 2.42
C SER A 371 -9.54 34.27 2.39
N ASN A 372 -9.14 33.74 3.55
CA ASN A 372 -8.04 32.79 3.66
C ASN A 372 -8.56 31.34 3.57
N GLU A 373 -9.27 31.04 2.48
CA GLU A 373 -10.00 29.78 2.29
C GLU A 373 -9.76 29.21 0.90
N GLY A 374 -10.10 27.94 0.78
CA GLY A 374 -10.24 27.22 -0.46
C GLY A 374 -8.97 26.60 -1.03
N VAL A 375 -9.18 25.68 -1.96
CA VAL A 375 -8.14 24.95 -2.67
C VAL A 375 -8.41 25.02 -4.17
N LEU A 376 -7.35 25.23 -4.95
CA LEU A 376 -7.42 25.39 -6.40
C LEU A 376 -7.47 24.04 -7.10
N VAL A 377 -8.43 23.86 -8.00
CA VAL A 377 -8.54 22.71 -8.90
C VAL A 377 -7.48 22.84 -10.01
N ARG A 378 -6.53 21.91 -10.00
CA ARG A 378 -5.44 21.82 -10.98
C ARG A 378 -5.76 20.90 -12.14
N ARG A 379 -6.50 19.83 -11.87
CA ARG A 379 -6.91 18.82 -12.84
C ARG A 379 -8.16 18.12 -12.33
N VAL A 380 -9.00 17.66 -13.24
CA VAL A 380 -10.17 16.84 -12.94
C VAL A 380 -10.06 15.53 -13.71
N GLU A 381 -10.29 14.41 -13.02
CA GLU A 381 -10.21 13.07 -13.60
C GLU A 381 -11.34 12.88 -14.62
N PRO A 382 -11.05 12.53 -15.89
CA PRO A 382 -12.07 12.40 -16.95
C PRO A 382 -13.16 11.39 -16.63
N THR A 383 -12.84 10.35 -15.88
CA THR A 383 -13.78 9.29 -15.47
C THR A 383 -14.64 9.66 -14.27
N SER A 384 -14.41 10.80 -13.63
CA SER A 384 -15.19 11.27 -12.48
C SER A 384 -16.35 12.14 -12.93
N ASP A 385 -17.47 12.12 -12.18
CA ASP A 385 -18.61 13.00 -12.46
C ASP A 385 -18.24 14.49 -12.31
N ALA A 386 -17.26 14.78 -11.45
CA ALA A 386 -16.72 16.12 -11.26
C ALA A 386 -16.20 16.72 -12.57
N HIS A 387 -15.78 15.93 -13.56
CA HIS A 387 -15.33 16.41 -14.87
C HIS A 387 -16.42 17.19 -15.63
N ASN A 388 -17.69 16.85 -15.41
CA ASN A 388 -18.82 17.51 -16.06
C ASN A 388 -19.19 18.85 -15.40
N VAL A 389 -18.62 19.13 -14.22
CA VAL A 389 -19.11 20.17 -13.31
C VAL A 389 -18.02 21.15 -12.91
N LEU A 390 -16.87 20.64 -12.46
CA LEU A 390 -15.68 21.39 -12.07
C LEU A 390 -14.77 21.63 -13.28
N LYS A 391 -13.97 22.69 -13.20
CA LYS A 391 -13.00 23.08 -14.22
C LYS A 391 -11.66 23.42 -13.57
N GLU A 392 -10.59 23.26 -14.34
CA GLU A 392 -9.28 23.80 -13.94
C GLU A 392 -9.39 25.32 -13.71
N GLY A 393 -8.80 25.79 -12.61
CA GLY A 393 -8.93 27.18 -12.18
C GLY A 393 -10.04 27.45 -11.17
N ASP A 394 -10.97 26.51 -10.95
CA ASP A 394 -11.97 26.64 -9.89
C ASP A 394 -11.31 26.58 -8.51
N VAL A 395 -11.84 27.35 -7.56
CA VAL A 395 -11.44 27.25 -6.15
C VAL A 395 -12.59 26.64 -5.35
N ILE A 396 -12.38 25.46 -4.76
CA ILE A 396 -13.35 24.83 -3.87
C ILE A 396 -13.22 25.48 -2.50
N VAL A 397 -14.29 26.11 -2.02
CA VAL A 397 -14.34 26.83 -0.74
C VAL A 397 -15.29 26.17 0.26
N ASN A 398 -16.19 25.29 -0.18
CA ASN A 398 -17.17 24.64 0.67
C ASN A 398 -17.49 23.22 0.17
N PHE A 399 -17.71 22.28 1.09
CA PHE A 399 -18.14 20.92 0.83
C PHE A 399 -19.28 20.57 1.80
N ASP A 400 -20.49 20.33 1.29
CA ASP A 400 -21.71 20.05 2.08
C ASP A 400 -21.93 21.02 3.26
N GLY A 401 -21.74 22.32 3.01
CA GLY A 401 -21.89 23.35 4.03
C GLY A 401 -20.65 23.56 4.90
N VAL A 402 -19.62 22.72 4.81
CA VAL A 402 -18.37 22.84 5.57
C VAL A 402 -17.33 23.65 4.80
N HIS A 403 -16.82 24.72 5.42
CA HIS A 403 -15.79 25.59 4.82
C HIS A 403 -14.42 24.90 4.73
N VAL A 404 -13.80 24.99 3.55
CA VAL A 404 -12.46 24.47 3.28
C VAL A 404 -11.44 25.59 3.44
N GLY A 405 -10.46 25.42 4.32
CA GLY A 405 -9.38 26.40 4.53
C GLY A 405 -8.36 26.40 3.38
N CYS A 406 -7.50 27.42 3.32
CA CYS A 406 -6.47 27.56 2.29
C CYS A 406 -5.48 26.38 2.20
N GLU A 407 -5.34 25.64 3.31
CA GLU A 407 -4.52 24.45 3.44
C GLU A 407 -5.21 23.14 3.02
N GLY A 408 -6.45 23.21 2.55
CA GLY A 408 -7.25 22.02 2.27
C GLY A 408 -7.68 21.29 3.54
N THR A 409 -7.79 22.01 4.67
CA THR A 409 -8.29 21.47 5.93
C THR A 409 -9.70 21.95 6.22
N VAL A 410 -10.46 21.16 6.97
CA VAL A 410 -11.82 21.46 7.44
C VAL A 410 -11.88 21.30 8.97
N PRO A 411 -12.84 21.94 9.65
CA PRO A 411 -13.13 21.63 11.06
C PRO A 411 -13.44 20.15 11.23
N PHE A 412 -12.84 19.51 12.23
CA PHE A 412 -12.98 18.08 12.48
C PHE A 412 -13.74 17.81 13.78
N ARG A 413 -13.21 18.33 14.88
CA ARG A 413 -13.74 18.22 16.24
C ARG A 413 -13.67 19.60 16.90
N SER A 414 -13.84 19.65 18.22
CA SER A 414 -13.84 20.87 19.05
C SER A 414 -12.83 21.95 18.59
N THR A 415 -11.55 21.61 18.55
CA THR A 415 -10.47 22.55 18.18
C THR A 415 -9.55 22.01 17.08
N GLU A 416 -9.81 20.79 16.59
CA GLU A 416 -8.98 20.10 15.61
C GLU A 416 -9.45 20.38 14.18
N ARG A 417 -8.49 20.40 13.26
CA ARG A 417 -8.73 20.45 11.82
C ARG A 417 -8.17 19.19 11.17
N ILE A 418 -8.82 18.73 10.11
CA ILE A 418 -8.41 17.54 9.35
C ILE A 418 -8.39 17.85 7.85
N ALA A 419 -7.65 17.07 7.07
CA ALA A 419 -7.69 17.17 5.61
C ALA A 419 -9.13 16.99 5.11
N PHE A 420 -9.58 17.85 4.18
CA PHE A 420 -10.96 17.82 3.67
C PHE A 420 -11.31 16.49 2.97
N ARG A 421 -10.30 15.73 2.53
CA ARG A 421 -10.44 14.34 2.03
C ARG A 421 -11.21 13.44 3.01
N TYR A 422 -11.11 13.71 4.31
CA TYR A 422 -11.90 13.03 5.33
C TYR A 422 -13.41 13.08 5.03
N LEU A 423 -13.96 14.25 4.72
CA LEU A 423 -15.40 14.42 4.45
C LEU A 423 -15.84 13.62 3.22
N ILE A 424 -14.98 13.54 2.20
CA ILE A 424 -15.21 12.73 1.00
C ILE A 424 -15.26 11.25 1.40
N SER A 425 -14.28 10.77 2.16
CA SER A 425 -14.17 9.36 2.57
C SER A 425 -15.29 8.89 3.51
N GLN A 426 -16.05 9.79 4.12
CA GLN A 426 -17.22 9.42 4.93
C GLN A 426 -18.47 9.11 4.10
N LYS A 427 -18.47 9.47 2.81
CA LYS A 427 -19.58 9.23 1.88
C LYS A 427 -19.52 7.82 1.33
N PHE A 428 -20.62 7.35 0.74
CA PHE A 428 -20.69 6.09 0.02
C PHE A 428 -20.62 6.31 -1.50
N SER A 429 -20.25 5.27 -2.23
CA SER A 429 -20.29 5.29 -3.69
C SER A 429 -21.70 5.61 -4.18
N GLY A 430 -21.84 6.60 -5.06
CA GLY A 430 -23.11 7.07 -5.59
C GLY A 430 -23.74 8.23 -4.82
N ASP A 431 -23.16 8.67 -3.69
CA ASP A 431 -23.63 9.84 -2.97
C ASP A 431 -23.45 11.13 -3.80
N SER A 432 -24.47 11.99 -3.80
CA SER A 432 -24.39 13.35 -4.34
C SER A 432 -23.93 14.32 -3.26
N VAL A 433 -23.01 15.22 -3.60
CA VAL A 433 -22.48 16.25 -2.69
C VAL A 433 -22.58 17.63 -3.30
N GLU A 434 -22.78 18.64 -2.45
CA GLU A 434 -22.78 20.05 -2.85
C GLU A 434 -21.41 20.67 -2.61
N LEU A 435 -20.86 21.32 -3.64
CA LEU A 435 -19.61 22.07 -3.56
C LEU A 435 -19.91 23.57 -3.73
N GLY A 436 -19.39 24.38 -2.82
CA GLY A 436 -19.26 25.82 -3.06
C GLY A 436 -17.93 26.10 -3.74
N ILE A 437 -17.97 26.76 -4.89
CA ILE A 437 -16.78 27.09 -5.68
C ILE A 437 -16.73 28.59 -6.01
N ILE A 438 -15.52 29.07 -6.31
CA ILE A 438 -15.28 30.37 -6.93
C ILE A 438 -14.75 30.10 -8.34
N ARG A 439 -15.45 30.63 -9.35
CA ARG A 439 -15.06 30.56 -10.77
C ARG A 439 -15.02 31.96 -11.35
N ASN A 440 -13.88 32.38 -11.88
CA ASN A 440 -13.66 33.75 -12.40
C ASN A 440 -13.98 34.88 -11.39
N GLY A 441 -13.91 34.59 -10.08
CA GLY A 441 -14.26 35.50 -8.98
C GLY A 441 -15.74 35.52 -8.60
N VAL A 442 -16.57 34.64 -9.17
CA VAL A 442 -17.99 34.51 -8.83
C VAL A 442 -18.19 33.27 -7.97
N HIS A 443 -18.86 33.44 -6.83
CA HIS A 443 -19.28 32.33 -5.99
C HIS A 443 -20.46 31.59 -6.63
N MET A 444 -20.39 30.27 -6.69
CA MET A 444 -21.47 29.43 -7.15
C MET A 444 -21.50 28.10 -6.41
N LYS A 445 -22.64 27.42 -6.48
CA LYS A 445 -22.83 26.07 -5.96
C LYS A 445 -22.97 25.11 -7.12
N VAL A 446 -22.38 23.94 -6.96
CA VAL A 446 -22.46 22.84 -7.92
C VAL A 446 -22.68 21.53 -7.19
N GLN A 447 -23.26 20.54 -7.86
CA GLN A 447 -23.43 19.20 -7.31
C GLN A 447 -22.66 18.19 -8.15
N THR A 448 -22.13 17.15 -7.50
CA THR A 448 -21.46 16.05 -8.19
C THR A 448 -21.63 14.74 -7.44
N ILE A 449 -21.59 13.64 -8.18
CA ILE A 449 -21.70 12.28 -7.64
C ILE A 449 -20.30 11.74 -7.35
N LEU A 450 -20.11 11.21 -6.14
CA LEU A 450 -18.85 10.62 -5.73
C LEU A 450 -18.82 9.12 -6.07
N ASN A 451 -17.73 8.66 -6.68
CA ASN A 451 -17.51 7.26 -7.01
C ASN A 451 -16.07 6.84 -6.65
N PRO A 452 -15.80 5.55 -6.45
CA PRO A 452 -14.45 5.04 -6.27
C PRO A 452 -13.56 5.44 -7.44
N ARG A 453 -12.28 5.68 -7.13
CA ARG A 453 -11.30 6.13 -8.11
C ARG A 453 -11.08 5.08 -9.20
N VAL A 454 -11.04 5.51 -10.45
CA VAL A 454 -10.69 4.64 -11.59
C VAL A 454 -9.20 4.77 -11.85
N HIS A 455 -8.43 3.74 -11.48
CA HIS A 455 -6.99 3.71 -11.70
C HIS A 455 -6.65 3.18 -13.10
N LEU A 456 -5.90 3.94 -13.90
CA LEU A 456 -5.43 3.55 -15.24
C LEU A 456 -4.40 2.41 -15.18
N LEU A 457 -3.49 2.52 -14.22
CA LEU A 457 -2.52 1.50 -13.85
C LEU A 457 -2.24 1.66 -12.36
N LYS A 458 -1.74 0.61 -11.72
CA LYS A 458 -1.25 0.73 -10.35
C LYS A 458 0.21 1.22 -10.26
N LEU A 459 1.18 0.85 -11.14
CA LEU A 459 2.61 0.93 -10.71
C LEU A 459 3.79 1.13 -11.75
N VAL A 460 3.70 1.92 -12.82
CA VAL A 460 4.88 2.37 -13.65
C VAL A 460 4.88 3.90 -13.84
N ALA A 461 5.90 4.56 -14.40
CA ALA A 461 5.99 6.03 -14.51
C ALA A 461 4.79 6.72 -15.21
N LYS A 462 4.23 6.14 -16.29
CA LYS A 462 2.88 6.49 -16.80
C LYS A 462 1.78 6.17 -15.76
N ALA A 463 1.87 5.10 -15.00
CA ALA A 463 0.95 4.86 -13.88
C ALA A 463 1.05 5.86 -12.72
N ARG A 464 2.18 6.56 -12.54
CA ARG A 464 2.33 7.56 -11.48
C ARG A 464 1.59 8.85 -11.81
N TYR A 465 1.46 9.20 -13.10
CA TYR A 465 0.98 10.53 -13.53
C TYR A 465 -0.19 10.51 -14.53
N SER A 466 -0.39 9.42 -15.27
CA SER A 466 -1.46 9.30 -16.26
C SER A 466 -2.77 8.87 -15.57
N LEU A 467 -3.85 9.55 -15.94
CA LEU A 467 -5.22 9.26 -15.49
C LEU A 467 -5.97 8.52 -16.58
N ALA A 468 -6.92 7.68 -16.18
CA ALA A 468 -7.80 7.04 -17.14
C ALA A 468 -8.62 8.11 -17.87
N ARG A 469 -8.58 8.09 -19.19
CA ARG A 469 -9.36 8.94 -20.09
C ARG A 469 -10.79 8.46 -20.19
N PHE A 470 -10.99 7.15 -20.12
CA PHE A 470 -12.32 6.53 -20.13
C PHE A 470 -12.36 5.29 -19.22
N LYS A 471 -13.58 4.91 -18.82
CA LYS A 471 -13.80 3.74 -17.97
C LYS A 471 -13.37 2.46 -18.68
N GLY A 472 -12.53 1.65 -18.03
CA GLY A 472 -12.04 0.39 -18.60
C GLY A 472 -10.85 0.55 -19.56
N GLU A 473 -10.25 1.75 -19.63
CA GLU A 473 -8.94 1.93 -20.26
C GLU A 473 -7.86 1.14 -19.51
N GLN A 474 -6.98 0.48 -20.27
CA GLN A 474 -5.81 -0.18 -19.72
C GLN A 474 -4.59 0.11 -20.59
N ILE A 475 -3.43 0.24 -19.94
CA ILE A 475 -2.15 0.17 -20.64
C ILE A 475 -1.83 -1.31 -20.88
N VAL A 476 -1.83 -1.70 -22.16
CA VAL A 476 -1.51 -3.06 -22.59
C VAL A 476 -0.02 -3.14 -22.89
N ILE A 477 0.68 -4.08 -22.27
CA ILE A 477 2.11 -4.27 -22.44
C ILE A 477 2.40 -5.62 -23.11
N LEU A 478 3.41 -5.65 -23.96
CA LEU A 478 4.12 -6.87 -24.30
C LEU A 478 5.09 -7.16 -23.15
N SER A 479 4.76 -8.13 -22.31
CA SER A 479 5.63 -8.53 -21.19
C SER A 479 6.94 -9.14 -21.69
N GLN A 480 6.84 -10.12 -22.58
CA GLN A 480 7.98 -10.84 -23.17
C GLN A 480 7.60 -11.51 -24.49
N VAL A 481 8.59 -11.94 -25.28
CA VAL A 481 8.41 -12.76 -26.49
C VAL A 481 8.91 -14.17 -26.24
N LEU A 482 8.06 -15.17 -26.49
CA LEU A 482 8.46 -16.58 -26.47
C LEU A 482 9.11 -16.93 -27.81
N ALA A 483 10.43 -17.05 -27.82
CA ALA A 483 11.22 -17.25 -29.03
C ALA A 483 10.72 -18.45 -29.86
N ASN A 484 10.49 -18.19 -31.15
CA ASN A 484 10.03 -19.15 -32.15
C ASN A 484 10.37 -18.64 -33.57
N GLU A 485 10.39 -19.51 -34.56
CA GLU A 485 10.68 -19.13 -35.96
C GLU A 485 9.77 -18.01 -36.49
N VAL A 486 8.51 -17.94 -36.04
CA VAL A 486 7.55 -16.93 -36.49
C VAL A 486 7.86 -15.50 -35.97
N ASN A 487 8.66 -15.37 -34.92
CA ASN A 487 8.95 -14.09 -34.27
C ASN A 487 10.44 -13.75 -34.20
N ILE A 488 11.23 -14.32 -35.12
CA ILE A 488 12.65 -14.04 -35.25
C ILE A 488 12.91 -12.54 -35.38
N GLY A 489 13.86 -12.03 -34.59
CA GLY A 489 14.24 -10.62 -34.52
C GLY A 489 13.46 -9.80 -33.48
N TYR A 490 12.49 -10.40 -32.79
CA TYR A 490 11.69 -9.74 -31.73
C TYR A 490 11.90 -10.36 -30.34
N GLU A 491 12.79 -11.34 -30.19
CA GLU A 491 12.93 -12.20 -29.00
C GLU A 491 13.29 -11.42 -27.73
N ASP A 492 14.10 -10.36 -27.88
CA ASP A 492 14.57 -9.54 -26.77
C ASP A 492 13.58 -8.44 -26.34
N MET A 493 12.42 -8.35 -27.00
CA MET A 493 11.40 -7.37 -26.65
C MET A 493 10.66 -7.77 -25.37
N GLY A 494 10.50 -6.80 -24.45
CA GLY A 494 9.73 -6.98 -23.24
C GLY A 494 9.43 -5.66 -22.54
N ASN A 495 8.40 -5.67 -21.70
CA ASN A 495 7.86 -4.53 -20.96
C ASN A 495 7.57 -3.27 -21.81
N GLN A 496 7.13 -3.43 -23.05
CA GLN A 496 6.80 -2.31 -23.95
C GLN A 496 5.29 -2.13 -24.11
N GLN A 497 4.81 -0.88 -24.07
CA GLN A 497 3.40 -0.57 -24.29
C GLN A 497 3.02 -0.77 -25.78
N VAL A 498 1.93 -1.50 -26.02
CA VAL A 498 1.30 -1.62 -27.34
C VAL A 498 0.26 -0.53 -27.49
N LEU A 499 0.39 0.32 -28.51
CA LEU A 499 -0.49 1.45 -28.76
C LEU A 499 -1.56 1.14 -29.81
N LYS A 500 -1.19 0.44 -30.88
CA LYS A 500 -2.08 0.14 -32.00
C LYS A 500 -1.90 -1.27 -32.55
N LEU A 501 -2.95 -1.79 -33.15
CA LEU A 501 -2.95 -2.98 -34.01
C LEU A 501 -3.57 -2.62 -35.36
N ASN A 502 -2.82 -2.79 -36.46
CA ASN A 502 -3.22 -2.44 -37.83
C ASN A 502 -3.78 -1.01 -37.93
N GLY A 503 -3.10 -0.04 -37.30
CA GLY A 503 -3.48 1.37 -37.26
C GLY A 503 -4.62 1.72 -36.29
N LYS A 504 -5.28 0.74 -35.66
CA LYS A 504 -6.36 0.98 -34.68
C LYS A 504 -5.81 1.08 -33.26
N HIS A 505 -6.20 2.12 -32.53
CA HIS A 505 -5.80 2.30 -31.13
C HIS A 505 -6.36 1.22 -30.21
N ILE A 506 -5.48 0.68 -29.36
CA ILE A 506 -5.81 -0.30 -28.34
C ILE A 506 -6.40 0.42 -27.13
N ARG A 507 -7.52 -0.09 -26.62
CA ARG A 507 -8.25 0.50 -25.48
C ARG A 507 -7.98 -0.26 -24.18
N ASN A 508 -7.94 -1.59 -24.30
CA ASN A 508 -7.65 -2.53 -23.23
C ASN A 508 -7.29 -3.90 -23.83
N ILE A 509 -6.88 -4.85 -23.00
CA ILE A 509 -6.44 -6.19 -23.44
C ILE A 509 -7.55 -6.96 -24.16
N HIS A 510 -8.82 -6.79 -23.75
CA HIS A 510 -9.96 -7.46 -24.35
C HIS A 510 -10.28 -6.89 -25.75
N HIS A 511 -10.12 -5.58 -25.94
CA HIS A 511 -10.20 -4.94 -27.26
C HIS A 511 -9.10 -5.47 -28.18
N LEU A 512 -7.86 -5.61 -27.68
CA LEU A 512 -6.76 -6.17 -28.45
C LEU A 512 -7.06 -7.61 -28.89
N ALA A 513 -7.51 -8.48 -27.97
CA ALA A 513 -7.90 -9.85 -28.29
C ALA A 513 -8.97 -9.90 -29.39
N HIS A 514 -10.00 -9.06 -29.28
CA HIS A 514 -11.05 -8.95 -30.29
C HIS A 514 -10.53 -8.48 -31.66
N LEU A 515 -9.62 -7.52 -31.69
CA LEU A 515 -9.01 -7.03 -32.92
C LEU A 515 -8.15 -8.12 -33.60
N VAL A 516 -7.43 -8.93 -32.83
CA VAL A 516 -6.67 -10.08 -33.35
C VAL A 516 -7.61 -11.13 -33.94
N ASP A 517 -8.69 -11.49 -33.22
CA ASP A 517 -9.68 -12.48 -33.69
C ASP A 517 -10.41 -12.06 -34.95
N SER A 518 -10.74 -10.78 -35.03
CA SER A 518 -11.51 -10.21 -36.14
C SER A 518 -10.64 -9.86 -37.34
N CYS A 519 -9.31 -9.97 -37.22
CA CYS A 519 -8.37 -9.60 -38.26
C CYS A 519 -8.46 -10.58 -39.44
N LYS A 520 -8.71 -10.01 -40.63
CA LYS A 520 -8.71 -10.73 -41.91
C LYS A 520 -7.54 -10.33 -42.81
N ASP A 521 -6.76 -9.35 -42.38
CA ASP A 521 -5.60 -8.89 -43.12
C ASP A 521 -4.50 -9.97 -43.14
N LYS A 522 -3.58 -9.85 -44.09
CA LYS A 522 -2.45 -10.78 -44.19
C LYS A 522 -1.51 -10.67 -42.98
N TYR A 523 -1.34 -9.47 -42.46
CA TYR A 523 -0.39 -9.15 -41.40
C TYR A 523 -1.08 -8.63 -40.14
N LEU A 524 -0.51 -8.98 -39.00
CA LEU A 524 -0.74 -8.34 -37.72
C LEU A 524 0.41 -7.36 -37.50
N VAL A 525 0.10 -6.07 -37.45
CA VAL A 525 1.05 -4.96 -37.31
C VAL A 525 0.81 -4.30 -35.96
N PHE A 526 1.68 -4.57 -34.99
CA PHE A 526 1.66 -3.97 -33.67
C PHE A 526 2.57 -2.73 -33.65
N GLU A 527 2.03 -1.60 -33.21
CA GLU A 527 2.79 -0.35 -33.03
C GLU A 527 3.00 -0.10 -31.53
N PHE A 528 4.26 0.08 -31.13
CA PHE A 528 4.68 0.26 -29.74
C PHE A 528 5.05 1.72 -29.42
N GLU A 529 5.32 1.98 -28.15
CA GLU A 529 6.06 3.17 -27.70
C GLU A 529 7.40 3.26 -28.47
N ASP A 530 7.83 4.47 -28.84
CA ASP A 530 8.98 4.77 -29.73
C ASP A 530 8.82 4.45 -31.23
N ASN A 531 7.58 4.27 -31.72
CA ASN A 531 7.27 3.93 -33.12
C ASN A 531 7.90 2.60 -33.58
N TYR A 532 8.24 1.71 -32.65
CA TYR A 532 8.70 0.38 -32.99
C TYR A 532 7.54 -0.45 -33.57
N LEU A 533 7.80 -1.20 -34.64
CA LEU A 533 6.79 -2.00 -35.35
C LEU A 533 7.14 -3.48 -35.26
N VAL A 534 6.16 -4.29 -34.85
CA VAL A 534 6.23 -5.75 -34.95
C VAL A 534 5.22 -6.20 -35.99
N VAL A 535 5.70 -6.88 -37.03
CA VAL A 535 4.87 -7.40 -38.11
C VAL A 535 4.94 -8.92 -38.11
N LEU A 536 3.78 -9.57 -37.96
CA LEU A 536 3.62 -11.03 -38.02
C LEU A 536 2.67 -11.41 -39.15
N GLU A 537 2.97 -12.48 -39.88
CA GLU A 537 2.03 -13.05 -40.84
C GLU A 537 0.96 -13.87 -40.11
N ARG A 538 -0.32 -13.49 -40.29
CA ARG A 538 -1.44 -13.95 -39.46
C ARG A 538 -1.61 -15.47 -39.46
N GLU A 539 -1.59 -16.09 -40.64
CA GLU A 539 -1.81 -17.54 -40.78
C GLU A 539 -0.64 -18.35 -40.22
N VAL A 540 0.59 -17.88 -40.39
CA VAL A 540 1.80 -18.51 -39.84
C VAL A 540 1.81 -18.41 -38.31
N ALA A 541 1.48 -17.23 -37.77
CA ALA A 541 1.36 -17.02 -36.33
C ALA A 541 0.29 -17.91 -35.70
N ALA A 542 -0.88 -18.02 -36.34
CA ALA A 542 -1.96 -18.89 -35.86
C ALA A 542 -1.54 -20.38 -35.89
N ALA A 543 -0.86 -20.82 -36.95
CA ALA A 543 -0.37 -22.19 -37.06
C ALA A 543 0.71 -22.54 -36.01
N ALA A 544 1.55 -21.55 -35.62
CA ALA A 544 2.59 -21.72 -34.62
C ALA A 544 2.08 -21.73 -33.16
N SER A 545 0.86 -21.23 -32.89
CA SER A 545 0.33 -21.11 -31.51
C SER A 545 0.42 -22.44 -30.74
N THR A 546 -0.03 -23.55 -31.32
CA THR A 546 -0.05 -24.85 -30.62
C THR A 546 1.36 -25.37 -30.29
N CYS A 547 2.36 -25.16 -31.16
CA CYS A 547 3.73 -25.61 -30.87
C CYS A 547 4.37 -24.75 -29.77
N ILE A 548 4.22 -23.43 -29.84
CA ILE A 548 4.75 -22.50 -28.83
C ILE A 548 4.17 -22.81 -27.45
N LEU A 549 2.84 -22.93 -27.33
CA LEU A 549 2.22 -23.25 -26.05
C LEU A 549 2.74 -24.57 -25.47
N LYS A 550 2.91 -25.59 -26.32
CA LYS A 550 3.42 -26.89 -25.91
C LYS A 550 4.89 -26.83 -25.46
N ASP A 551 5.74 -26.14 -26.21
CA ASP A 551 7.18 -26.06 -25.94
C ASP A 551 7.48 -25.29 -24.65
N TYR A 552 6.69 -24.24 -24.36
CA TYR A 552 6.81 -23.42 -23.16
C TYR A 552 5.90 -23.88 -22.00
N GLY A 553 5.13 -24.96 -22.17
CA GLY A 553 4.29 -25.53 -21.12
C GLY A 553 3.11 -24.63 -20.69
N ILE A 554 2.55 -23.88 -21.63
CA ILE A 554 1.46 -22.94 -21.39
C ILE A 554 0.11 -23.63 -21.63
N PRO A 555 -0.82 -23.64 -20.64
CA PRO A 555 -2.08 -24.38 -20.77
C PRO A 555 -3.05 -23.85 -21.84
N SER A 556 -3.03 -22.53 -22.09
CA SER A 556 -3.97 -21.83 -22.97
C SER A 556 -3.34 -20.55 -23.48
N GLU A 557 -3.66 -20.14 -24.71
CA GLU A 557 -3.23 -18.85 -25.28
C GLU A 557 -3.86 -17.63 -24.59
N ARG A 558 -4.96 -17.83 -23.83
CA ARG A 558 -5.70 -16.77 -23.15
C ARG A 558 -6.14 -17.15 -21.75
N SER A 559 -6.29 -16.13 -20.91
CA SER A 559 -7.06 -16.20 -19.68
C SER A 559 -8.56 -16.35 -20.00
N SER A 560 -9.33 -16.91 -19.06
CA SER A 560 -10.73 -17.26 -19.28
C SER A 560 -11.63 -16.06 -19.56
N ASP A 561 -11.31 -14.88 -19.04
CA ASP A 561 -12.05 -13.64 -19.22
C ASP A 561 -11.96 -13.09 -20.65
N LEU A 562 -10.93 -13.44 -21.42
CA LEU A 562 -10.77 -13.03 -22.82
C LEU A 562 -11.44 -13.98 -23.82
N MET A 563 -12.11 -15.02 -23.32
CA MET A 563 -12.90 -15.95 -24.12
C MET A 563 -14.34 -15.47 -24.30
N GLU A 564 -14.77 -14.48 -23.52
CA GLU A 564 -16.10 -13.88 -23.62
C GLU A 564 -16.19 -12.91 -24.82
N PRO A 565 -17.40 -12.66 -25.38
CA PRO A 565 -17.56 -11.70 -26.45
C PRO A 565 -17.20 -10.28 -25.99
N TYR A 566 -16.43 -9.56 -26.81
CA TYR A 566 -16.12 -8.16 -26.53
C TYR A 566 -17.37 -7.29 -26.69
N LEU A 567 -17.75 -6.60 -25.62
CA LEU A 567 -18.83 -5.63 -25.61
C LEU A 567 -18.27 -4.22 -25.72
N ASP A 568 -18.54 -3.56 -26.85
CA ASP A 568 -18.19 -2.15 -27.03
C ASP A 568 -19.21 -1.26 -26.31
N ASN A 569 -18.95 -1.00 -25.03
CA ASN A 569 -19.81 -0.16 -24.20
C ASN A 569 -19.55 1.35 -24.38
N PHE A 570 -18.75 1.75 -25.39
CA PHE A 570 -18.38 3.14 -25.62
C PHE A 570 -19.31 3.80 -26.65
N THR A 571 -20.24 4.63 -26.20
CA THR A 571 -21.13 5.41 -27.07
C THR A 571 -20.54 6.74 -27.55
N ASP A 572 -19.25 7.02 -27.33
CA ASP A 572 -18.66 8.32 -27.67
C ASP A 572 -17.25 8.18 -28.28
N ASN A 573 -17.20 8.14 -29.62
CA ASN A 573 -15.95 8.08 -30.41
C ASN A 573 -15.21 9.43 -30.47
N SER A 574 -15.63 10.45 -29.70
CA SER A 574 -15.14 11.82 -29.84
C SER A 574 -13.95 12.19 -28.94
N ALA A 575 -13.61 11.37 -27.93
CA ALA A 575 -12.57 11.69 -26.94
C ALA A 575 -11.23 10.96 -27.11
N VAL A 576 -11.10 10.06 -28.10
CA VAL A 576 -9.91 9.19 -28.24
C VAL A 576 -8.68 9.94 -28.78
N ASP A 577 -8.89 11.05 -29.52
CA ASP A 577 -7.84 11.81 -30.21
C ASP A 577 -7.39 13.10 -29.50
N GLN A 578 -7.88 13.39 -28.28
CA GLN A 578 -7.30 14.48 -27.50
C GLN A 578 -6.05 13.97 -26.78
N ASP A 579 -4.91 14.24 -27.40
CA ASP A 579 -3.58 14.11 -26.83
C ASP A 579 -3.46 15.12 -25.67
N ILE A 580 -3.93 14.73 -24.47
CA ILE A 580 -3.79 15.54 -23.26
C ILE A 580 -2.32 15.46 -22.85
N GLY A 581 -1.52 16.33 -23.47
CA GLY A 581 -0.07 16.49 -23.36
C GLY A 581 0.61 15.63 -22.28
N ASP A 582 1.23 14.55 -22.72
CA ASP A 582 2.25 13.86 -21.94
C ASP A 582 3.44 14.83 -21.79
N SER A 583 3.59 15.44 -20.60
CA SER A 583 4.82 16.13 -20.27
C SER A 583 5.93 15.08 -20.16
N PRO A 584 7.05 15.20 -20.88
CA PRO A 584 8.09 14.17 -20.87
C PRO A 584 8.77 14.20 -19.50
N VAL A 585 8.62 13.13 -18.73
CA VAL A 585 9.41 12.91 -17.51
C VAL A 585 10.43 11.84 -17.85
N SER A 586 11.71 12.23 -17.83
CA SER A 586 12.85 11.36 -18.11
C SER A 586 13.00 10.26 -17.06
N ASN A 587 13.47 9.09 -17.50
CA ASN A 587 13.64 7.84 -16.74
C ASN A 587 14.60 7.88 -15.53
N GLU A 588 15.06 9.03 -15.06
CA GLU A 588 16.14 9.13 -14.05
C GLU A 588 15.68 9.30 -12.58
N GLU A 589 14.39 9.17 -12.28
CA GLU A 589 13.89 9.19 -10.89
C GLU A 589 13.21 7.87 -10.50
N ILE A 590 13.97 6.77 -10.57
CA ILE A 590 13.57 5.46 -10.02
C ILE A 590 14.07 5.38 -8.58
N GLY A 591 13.23 5.81 -7.64
CA GLY A 591 13.38 5.45 -6.23
C GLY A 591 13.05 3.98 -6.03
N PHE A 592 13.97 3.25 -5.39
CA PHE A 592 13.71 1.97 -4.75
C PHE A 592 12.68 2.20 -3.64
N ASP A 593 11.39 1.94 -3.90
CA ASP A 593 10.43 1.45 -2.90
C ASP A 593 9.02 1.37 -3.52
N GLY A 594 8.36 0.22 -3.30
CA GLY A 594 6.98 -0.03 -3.72
C GLY A 594 6.82 -0.69 -5.08
N LEU A 595 7.36 -1.91 -5.24
CA LEU A 595 7.26 -2.69 -6.48
C LEU A 595 6.24 -3.82 -6.31
N LEU A 596 5.05 -3.66 -6.92
CA LEU A 596 4.24 -4.78 -7.39
C LEU A 596 4.23 -4.68 -8.93
N TRP A 597 4.97 -5.59 -9.56
CA TRP A 597 5.01 -5.74 -11.01
C TRP A 597 3.93 -6.74 -11.44
N ALA A 598 3.20 -6.38 -12.49
CA ALA A 598 2.23 -7.23 -13.18
C ALA A 598 2.90 -8.01 -14.32
#